data_AF-A0A8S0FNB7-F1
#
_entry.id   AF-A0A8S0FNB7-F1
#
_cell.length_a   1.000
_cell.length_b   1.000
_cell.length_c   1.000
_cell.angle_alpha   90.00
_cell.angle_beta   90.00
_cell.angle_gamma   90.00
#
_symmetry.space_group_name_H-M   'P 1'
#
loop_
_entity.id
_entity.type
_entity.pdbx_description
1 polymer ?
#
loop_
_entity_poly.entity_id
_entity_poly.type
_entity_poly.pdbx_seq_one_letter_code
_entity_poly.pdbx_strand_id
1 'polypeptide(L)'
;MLRLTARWLSAQALIGKDAKDQAGIDKIMIDLDGTENKSKFGANAILAVSLANAKAAAAAKGMPLYEHIAELNGTPGKYSMPVPMMNIINGGEHADNNVDIQEFMIQPVGAKTVKEAIRMGSEVFHHLAKVLKAKGMNTAVGDEGGYAPNLGSNAEALAVIAEAVKAAGYELGKDIR
;
A
#
# COMPACT_ATOMS: atom_id res chain seq x y z
N MET A 1 -28.46 -2.95 -14.78
CA MET A 1 -29.49 -3.13 -13.73
C MET A 1 -28.99 -3.84 -12.46
N LEU A 2 -27.67 -4.10 -12.28
CA LEU A 2 -27.12 -4.87 -11.15
C LEU A 2 -26.52 -4.03 -9.99
N ARG A 3 -26.58 -2.70 -10.02
CA ARG A 3 -25.84 -1.82 -9.08
C ARG A 3 -26.65 -1.22 -7.93
N LEU A 4 -27.95 -1.54 -7.83
CA LEU A 4 -28.81 -0.94 -6.79
C LEU A 4 -29.19 -1.90 -5.65
N THR A 5 -29.11 -3.22 -5.81
CA THR A 5 -29.58 -4.18 -4.78
C THR A 5 -28.61 -4.35 -3.60
N ALA A 6 -27.29 -4.29 -3.84
CA ALA A 6 -26.28 -4.45 -2.77
C ALA A 6 -26.26 -3.29 -1.75
N ARG A 7 -26.74 -2.09 -2.12
CA ARG A 7 -26.74 -0.90 -1.25
C ARG A 7 -27.79 -0.97 -0.12
N TRP A 8 -28.85 -1.75 -0.28
CA TRP A 8 -29.99 -1.74 0.64
C TRP A 8 -30.04 -2.96 1.58
N LEU A 9 -29.56 -4.12 1.12
CA LEU A 9 -29.62 -5.36 1.90
C LEU A 9 -28.62 -5.38 3.07
N SER A 10 -27.41 -4.85 2.89
CA SER A 10 -26.39 -4.76 3.95
C SER A 10 -26.70 -3.66 4.97
N ALA A 11 -27.21 -2.50 4.53
CA ALA A 11 -27.57 -1.41 5.43
C ALA A 11 -28.67 -1.81 6.44
N GLN A 12 -29.73 -2.50 6.00
CA GLN A 12 -30.80 -2.94 6.90
C GLN A 12 -30.34 -3.99 7.91
N ALA A 13 -29.45 -4.90 7.53
CA ALA A 13 -28.94 -5.95 8.42
C ALA A 13 -28.03 -5.41 9.54
N LEU A 14 -27.41 -4.25 9.31
CA LEU A 14 -26.45 -3.64 10.24
C LEU A 14 -27.05 -2.51 11.10
N ILE A 15 -28.21 -1.94 10.73
CA ILE A 15 -28.89 -0.93 11.54
C ILE A 15 -29.24 -1.50 12.93
N GLY A 16 -28.91 -0.74 13.97
CA GLY A 16 -29.14 -1.11 15.37
C GLY A 16 -28.12 -2.11 15.93
N LYS A 17 -27.10 -2.49 15.17
CA LYS A 17 -25.97 -3.29 15.66
C LYS A 17 -24.90 -2.38 16.29
N ASP A 18 -24.16 -2.92 17.27
CA ASP A 18 -23.05 -2.20 17.89
C ASP A 18 -21.84 -2.19 16.96
N ALA A 19 -21.48 -1.02 16.46
CA ALA A 19 -20.32 -0.84 15.59
C ALA A 19 -18.99 -1.27 16.25
N LYS A 20 -18.92 -1.31 17.59
CA LYS A 20 -17.72 -1.73 18.32
C LYS A 20 -17.46 -3.25 18.22
N ASP A 21 -18.49 -4.04 17.91
CA ASP A 21 -18.35 -5.48 17.65
C ASP A 21 -17.99 -5.71 16.17
N GLN A 22 -16.75 -5.39 15.80
CA GLN A 22 -16.27 -5.51 14.43
C GLN A 22 -16.45 -6.95 13.89
N ALA A 23 -16.15 -7.96 14.70
CA ALA A 23 -16.27 -9.36 14.30
C ALA A 23 -17.73 -9.75 14.03
N GLY A 24 -18.67 -9.30 14.86
CA GLY A 24 -20.11 -9.51 14.64
C GLY A 24 -20.63 -8.81 13.39
N ILE A 25 -20.22 -7.56 13.15
CA ILE A 25 -20.58 -6.80 11.94
C ILE A 25 -20.07 -7.49 10.68
N ASP A 26 -18.79 -7.85 10.65
CA ASP A 26 -18.18 -8.54 9.51
C ASP A 26 -18.82 -9.91 9.28
N LYS A 27 -19.10 -10.66 10.35
CA LYS A 27 -19.81 -11.94 10.28
C LYS A 27 -21.20 -11.80 9.66
N ILE A 28 -21.99 -10.80 10.06
CA ILE A 28 -23.31 -10.55 9.47
C ILE A 28 -23.18 -10.33 7.95
N MET A 29 -22.22 -9.53 7.50
CA MET A 29 -22.02 -9.28 6.08
C MET A 29 -21.57 -10.52 5.31
N ILE A 30 -20.66 -11.32 5.87
CA ILE A 30 -20.17 -12.57 5.27
C ILE A 30 -21.30 -13.60 5.17
N ASP A 31 -22.06 -13.80 6.25
CA ASP A 31 -23.16 -14.77 6.28
C ASP A 31 -24.30 -14.34 5.33
N LEU A 32 -24.59 -13.04 5.22
CA LEU A 32 -25.63 -12.51 4.33
C LEU A 32 -25.24 -12.59 2.85
N ASP A 33 -23.95 -12.43 2.55
CA ASP A 33 -23.41 -12.72 1.22
C ASP A 33 -23.59 -14.20 0.91
N GLY A 34 -23.14 -15.07 1.82
CA GLY A 34 -23.35 -16.51 1.76
C GLY A 34 -22.51 -17.23 0.71
N THR A 35 -21.59 -16.55 0.01
CA THR A 35 -20.62 -17.20 -0.88
C THR A 35 -19.22 -17.14 -0.28
N GLU A 36 -18.42 -18.18 -0.56
CA GLU A 36 -17.06 -18.32 -0.02
C GLU A 36 -16.15 -17.15 -0.46
N ASN A 37 -16.31 -16.71 -1.70
CA ASN A 37 -15.54 -15.63 -2.33
C ASN A 37 -16.22 -14.25 -2.31
N LYS A 38 -17.31 -14.07 -1.55
CA LYS A 38 -18.04 -12.78 -1.47
C LYS A 38 -18.57 -12.29 -2.83
N SER A 39 -18.98 -13.19 -3.71
CA SER A 39 -19.35 -12.88 -5.10
C SER A 39 -20.76 -12.32 -5.25
N LYS A 40 -21.64 -12.49 -4.25
CA LYS A 40 -23.00 -11.97 -4.29
C LYS A 40 -23.05 -10.46 -4.09
N PHE A 41 -22.30 -9.94 -3.13
CA PHE A 41 -22.19 -8.50 -2.86
C PHE A 41 -20.92 -7.87 -3.42
N GLY A 42 -19.89 -8.67 -3.65
CA GLY A 42 -18.56 -8.21 -4.02
C GLY A 42 -17.72 -7.90 -2.77
N ALA A 43 -16.49 -8.42 -2.75
CA ALA A 43 -15.54 -8.15 -1.67
C ALA A 43 -15.26 -6.65 -1.48
N ASN A 44 -15.30 -5.87 -2.56
CA ASN A 44 -15.16 -4.41 -2.53
C ASN A 44 -16.26 -3.72 -1.71
N ALA A 45 -17.51 -4.17 -1.82
CA ALA A 45 -18.63 -3.60 -1.05
C ALA A 45 -18.51 -3.95 0.44
N ILE A 46 -18.23 -5.23 0.76
CA ILE A 46 -18.07 -5.70 2.13
C ILE A 46 -16.89 -5.01 2.80
N LEU A 47 -15.74 -4.92 2.12
CA LEU A 47 -14.54 -4.26 2.65
C LEU A 47 -14.79 -2.77 2.93
N ALA A 48 -15.47 -2.07 2.01
CA ALA A 48 -15.77 -0.65 2.19
C ALA A 48 -16.63 -0.40 3.44
N VAL A 49 -17.66 -1.22 3.67
CA VAL A 49 -18.51 -1.11 4.86
C VAL A 49 -17.74 -1.53 6.13
N SER A 50 -16.95 -2.60 6.07
CA SER A 50 -16.13 -3.09 7.18
C SER A 50 -15.17 -2.01 7.70
N LEU A 51 -14.41 -1.37 6.79
CA LEU A 51 -13.47 -0.30 7.14
C LEU A 51 -14.17 0.98 7.60
N ALA A 52 -15.34 1.30 7.04
CA ALA A 52 -16.14 2.43 7.47
C ALA A 52 -16.71 2.21 8.88
N ASN A 53 -17.16 1.00 9.20
CA ASN A 53 -17.61 0.61 10.53
C ASN A 53 -16.49 0.78 11.57
N ALA A 54 -15.30 0.25 11.30
CA ALA A 54 -14.15 0.38 12.19
C ALA A 54 -13.80 1.85 12.46
N LYS A 55 -13.82 2.70 11.43
CA LYS A 55 -13.59 4.15 11.58
C LYS A 55 -14.67 4.83 12.43
N ALA A 56 -15.93 4.49 12.22
CA ALA A 56 -17.05 5.02 13.01
C ALA A 56 -16.97 4.58 14.48
N ALA A 57 -16.61 3.31 14.74
CA ALA A 57 -16.41 2.78 16.08
C ALA A 57 -15.23 3.44 16.80
N ALA A 58 -14.10 3.66 16.11
CA ALA A 58 -12.96 4.40 16.65
C ALA A 58 -13.35 5.84 17.04
N ALA A 59 -14.07 6.53 16.15
CA ALA A 59 -14.57 7.88 16.41
C ALA A 59 -15.56 7.92 17.59
N ALA A 60 -16.46 6.94 17.70
CA ALA A 60 -17.39 6.82 18.82
C ALA A 60 -16.68 6.53 20.16
N LYS A 61 -15.52 5.86 20.11
CA LYS A 61 -14.63 5.66 21.27
C LYS A 61 -13.72 6.86 21.58
N GLY A 62 -13.72 7.90 20.72
CA GLY A 62 -12.86 9.07 20.91
C GLY A 62 -11.37 8.80 20.68
N MET A 63 -11.02 7.81 19.86
CA MET A 63 -9.62 7.40 19.61
C MET A 63 -9.31 7.33 18.10
N PRO A 64 -8.03 7.46 17.71
CA PRO A 64 -7.58 7.21 16.34
C PRO A 64 -7.83 5.76 15.89
N LEU A 65 -7.96 5.56 14.57
CA LEU A 65 -8.21 4.23 14.00
C LEU A 65 -7.11 3.21 14.34
N TYR A 66 -5.83 3.61 14.33
CA TYR A 66 -4.74 2.68 14.64
C TYR A 66 -4.79 2.16 16.08
N GLU A 67 -5.29 2.97 17.02
CA GLU A 67 -5.49 2.59 18.40
C GLU A 67 -6.67 1.61 18.52
N HIS A 68 -7.77 1.91 17.85
CA HIS A 68 -8.92 1.01 17.78
C HIS A 68 -8.56 -0.36 17.16
N ILE A 69 -7.76 -0.38 16.09
CA ILE A 69 -7.28 -1.62 15.47
C ILE A 69 -6.44 -2.42 16.47
N ALA A 70 -5.58 -1.77 17.28
CA ALA A 70 -4.80 -2.47 18.29
C ALA A 70 -5.67 -3.10 19.39
N GLU A 71 -6.78 -2.46 19.77
CA GLU A 71 -7.78 -3.07 20.67
C GLU A 71 -8.47 -4.28 20.01
N LEU A 72 -8.95 -4.14 18.77
CA LEU A 72 -9.57 -5.24 18.01
C LEU A 72 -8.62 -6.43 17.84
N ASN A 73 -7.33 -6.16 17.68
CA ASN A 73 -6.28 -7.15 17.52
C ASN A 73 -5.88 -7.83 18.85
N GLY A 74 -6.44 -7.42 20.00
CA GLY A 74 -6.06 -7.94 21.31
C GLY A 74 -4.64 -7.52 21.75
N THR A 75 -4.11 -6.45 21.18
CA THR A 75 -2.77 -5.92 21.45
C THR A 75 -2.79 -4.41 21.78
N PRO A 76 -3.62 -3.95 22.71
CA PRO A 76 -3.77 -2.52 22.99
C PRO A 76 -2.43 -1.88 23.38
N GLY A 77 -2.18 -0.65 22.91
CA GLY A 77 -0.95 0.10 23.18
C GLY A 77 0.31 -0.42 22.46
N LYS A 78 0.22 -1.50 21.66
CA LYS A 78 1.36 -2.03 20.91
C LYS A 78 1.36 -1.49 19.49
N TYR A 79 2.36 -0.66 19.18
CA TYR A 79 2.50 -0.01 17.88
C TYR A 79 3.94 -0.11 17.36
N SER A 80 4.06 -0.01 16.05
CA SER A 80 5.31 0.22 15.35
C SER A 80 5.04 1.04 14.10
N MET A 81 6.05 1.75 13.61
CA MET A 81 6.00 2.29 12.25
C MET A 81 6.60 1.26 11.29
N PRO A 82 5.95 0.97 10.15
CA PRO A 82 6.46 -0.02 9.21
C PRO A 82 7.71 0.50 8.50
N VAL A 83 8.59 -0.42 8.11
CA VAL A 83 9.67 -0.12 7.16
C VAL A 83 9.04 -0.13 5.76
N PRO A 84 9.01 1.01 5.05
CA PRO A 84 8.39 1.07 3.74
C PRO A 84 9.22 0.34 2.68
N MET A 85 8.56 -0.42 1.80
CA MET A 85 9.11 -0.88 0.53
C MET A 85 8.58 0.05 -0.55
N MET A 86 9.44 0.89 -1.13
CA MET A 86 9.02 1.93 -2.06
C MET A 86 9.36 1.52 -3.48
N ASN A 87 8.33 1.31 -4.31
CA ASN A 87 8.52 1.06 -5.74
C ASN A 87 9.10 2.31 -6.42
N ILE A 88 10.20 2.14 -7.14
CA ILE A 88 10.91 3.23 -7.84
C ILE A 88 11.21 2.93 -9.31
N ILE A 89 11.14 1.66 -9.75
CA ILE A 89 11.22 1.26 -11.16
C ILE A 89 10.17 0.20 -11.45
N ASN A 90 9.40 0.42 -12.50
CA ASN A 90 8.37 -0.48 -12.98
C ASN A 90 8.86 -1.26 -14.21
N GLY A 91 8.42 -2.51 -14.29
CA GLY A 91 8.55 -3.39 -15.44
C GLY A 91 7.29 -4.24 -15.62
N GLY A 92 7.38 -5.31 -16.41
CA GLY A 92 6.31 -6.28 -16.61
C GLY A 92 5.04 -5.65 -17.16
N GLU A 93 3.88 -6.15 -16.72
CA GLU A 93 2.57 -5.64 -17.19
C GLU A 93 2.32 -4.17 -16.85
N HIS A 94 3.09 -3.59 -15.92
CA HIS A 94 2.96 -2.21 -15.48
C HIS A 94 3.82 -1.23 -16.30
N ALA A 95 4.59 -1.70 -17.29
CA ALA A 95 5.42 -0.84 -18.13
C ALA A 95 5.56 -1.39 -19.57
N ASP A 96 5.56 -0.49 -20.56
CA ASP A 96 5.89 -0.83 -21.95
C ASP A 96 7.42 -0.83 -22.16
N ASN A 97 8.11 -1.69 -21.40
CA ASN A 97 9.56 -1.89 -21.48
C ASN A 97 9.92 -3.39 -21.50
N ASN A 98 11.20 -3.68 -21.66
CA ASN A 98 11.76 -5.03 -21.76
C ASN A 98 12.27 -5.58 -20.42
N VAL A 99 11.70 -5.10 -19.31
CA VAL A 99 12.04 -5.55 -17.95
C VAL A 99 10.97 -6.53 -17.51
N ASP A 100 11.34 -7.78 -17.22
CA ASP A 100 10.36 -8.82 -16.86
C ASP A 100 9.82 -8.64 -15.43
N ILE A 101 10.67 -8.14 -14.52
CA ILE A 101 10.30 -7.94 -13.12
C ILE A 101 9.38 -6.73 -13.02
N GLN A 102 8.21 -6.92 -12.40
CA GLN A 102 7.17 -5.91 -12.33
C GLN A 102 7.57 -4.68 -11.50
N GLU A 103 8.24 -4.88 -10.37
CA GLU A 103 8.55 -3.80 -9.43
C GLU A 103 9.95 -3.99 -8.83
N PHE A 104 10.74 -2.92 -8.85
CA PHE A 104 11.99 -2.83 -8.09
C PHE A 104 11.81 -1.78 -6.99
N MET A 105 11.98 -2.23 -5.76
CA MET A 105 11.72 -1.44 -4.57
C MET A 105 13.00 -1.13 -3.80
N ILE A 106 12.99 -0.04 -3.05
CA ILE A 106 14.00 0.29 -2.04
C ILE A 106 13.39 0.26 -0.63
N GLN A 107 14.19 -0.18 0.33
CA GLN A 107 13.85 -0.21 1.75
C GLN A 107 14.85 0.62 2.56
N PRO A 108 14.46 1.79 3.12
CA PRO A 108 15.34 2.63 3.94
C PRO A 108 15.50 2.08 5.36
N VAL A 109 16.14 0.91 5.48
CA VAL A 109 16.34 0.18 6.74
C VAL A 109 17.28 0.88 7.73
N GLY A 110 18.12 1.81 7.27
CA GLY A 110 19.01 2.59 8.12
C GLY A 110 18.31 3.69 8.93
N ALA A 111 17.12 4.11 8.49
CA ALA A 111 16.35 5.20 9.09
C ALA A 111 15.98 4.91 10.55
N LYS A 112 15.96 5.95 11.39
CA LYS A 112 15.51 5.87 12.79
C LYS A 112 14.05 6.18 12.98
N THR A 113 13.41 6.79 11.99
CA THR A 113 11.97 7.10 12.00
C THR A 113 11.37 6.89 10.60
N VAL A 114 10.07 6.63 10.52
CA VAL A 114 9.38 6.58 9.21
C VAL A 114 9.47 7.90 8.45
N LYS A 115 9.52 9.03 9.16
CA LYS A 115 9.70 10.35 8.55
C LYS A 115 11.04 10.45 7.83
N GLU A 116 12.09 9.95 8.47
CA GLU A 116 13.41 9.83 7.86
C GLU A 116 13.41 8.83 6.70
N ALA A 117 12.78 7.67 6.86
CA ALA A 117 12.63 6.68 5.79
C ALA A 117 11.97 7.29 4.53
N ILE A 118 10.88 8.04 4.70
CA ILE A 118 10.20 8.77 3.61
C ILE A 118 11.14 9.80 2.96
N ARG A 119 11.90 10.54 3.76
CA ARG A 119 12.90 11.49 3.24
C ARG A 119 13.98 10.77 2.41
N MET A 120 14.55 9.68 2.93
CA MET A 120 15.57 8.89 2.23
C MET A 120 15.04 8.36 0.89
N GLY A 121 13.85 7.77 0.88
CA GLY A 121 13.21 7.29 -0.34
C GLY A 121 12.96 8.40 -1.35
N SER A 122 12.47 9.56 -0.90
CA SER A 122 12.30 10.74 -1.76
C SER A 122 13.62 11.21 -2.38
N GLU A 123 14.70 11.29 -1.60
CA GLU A 123 16.01 11.70 -2.10
C GLU A 123 16.54 10.71 -3.15
N VAL A 124 16.47 9.40 -2.89
CA VAL A 124 16.86 8.36 -3.85
C VAL A 124 16.04 8.44 -5.13
N PHE A 125 14.71 8.61 -5.03
CA PHE A 125 13.83 8.75 -6.20
C PHE A 125 14.22 9.94 -7.08
N HIS A 126 14.46 11.12 -6.50
CA HIS A 126 14.85 12.30 -7.27
C HIS A 126 16.27 12.18 -7.88
N HIS A 127 17.17 11.46 -7.20
CA HIS A 127 18.49 11.14 -7.78
C HIS A 127 18.39 10.12 -8.91
N LEU A 128 17.49 9.14 -8.81
CA LEU A 128 17.23 8.18 -9.87
C LEU A 128 16.72 8.87 -11.15
N ALA A 129 15.82 9.86 -11.03
CA ALA A 129 15.43 10.68 -12.19
C ALA A 129 16.62 11.34 -12.88
N LYS A 130 17.62 11.84 -12.13
CA LYS A 130 18.82 12.46 -12.71
C LYS A 130 19.69 11.42 -13.41
N VAL A 131 19.87 10.25 -12.80
CA VAL A 131 20.62 9.11 -13.37
C VAL A 131 20.00 8.66 -14.69
N LEU A 132 18.68 8.46 -14.71
CA LEU A 132 17.94 8.07 -15.92
C LEU A 132 18.05 9.14 -17.02
N LYS A 133 17.85 10.42 -16.68
CA LYS A 133 17.99 11.53 -17.64
C LYS A 133 19.40 11.63 -18.22
N ALA A 134 20.43 11.43 -17.40
CA ALA A 134 21.83 11.44 -17.86
C ALA A 134 22.12 10.31 -18.86
N LYS A 135 21.39 9.19 -18.76
CA LYS A 135 21.44 8.06 -19.71
C LYS A 135 20.46 8.21 -20.88
N GLY A 136 19.77 9.36 -21.02
CA GLY A 136 18.80 9.60 -22.08
C GLY A 136 17.50 8.80 -21.96
N MET A 137 17.21 8.25 -20.77
CA MET A 137 16.04 7.41 -20.52
C MET A 137 14.82 8.25 -20.12
N ASN A 138 13.63 7.70 -20.36
CA ASN A 138 12.37 8.31 -19.96
C ASN A 138 12.25 8.37 -18.41
N THR A 139 11.64 9.44 -17.90
CA THR A 139 11.36 9.64 -16.46
C THR A 139 9.88 9.91 -16.18
N ALA A 140 9.01 9.53 -17.12
CA ALA A 140 7.58 9.40 -16.84
C ALA A 140 7.35 8.32 -15.78
N VAL A 141 6.28 8.49 -15.01
CA VAL A 141 5.90 7.60 -13.92
C VAL A 141 4.73 6.70 -14.35
N GLY A 142 4.71 5.46 -13.88
CA GLY A 142 3.57 4.54 -14.03
C GLY A 142 2.54 4.69 -12.91
N ASP A 143 1.63 3.73 -12.82
CA ASP A 143 0.47 3.76 -11.90
C ASP A 143 0.86 3.86 -10.42
N GLU A 144 1.99 3.27 -10.03
CA GLU A 144 2.52 3.28 -8.66
C GLU A 144 3.49 4.43 -8.37
N GLY A 145 3.74 5.32 -9.34
CA GLY A 145 4.64 6.45 -9.20
C GLY A 145 6.13 6.15 -9.44
N GLY A 146 6.51 4.88 -9.63
CA GLY A 146 7.84 4.46 -10.08
C GLY A 146 8.12 4.86 -11.53
N TYR A 147 9.40 4.96 -11.92
CA TYR A 147 9.79 5.25 -13.31
C TYR A 147 9.66 4.01 -14.19
N ALA A 148 9.32 4.19 -15.46
CA ALA A 148 9.25 3.11 -16.45
C ALA A 148 10.23 3.34 -17.63
N PRO A 149 11.56 3.34 -17.40
CA PRO A 149 12.54 3.48 -18.48
C PRO A 149 12.66 2.18 -19.31
N ASN A 150 13.12 2.31 -20.56
CA ASN A 150 13.57 1.17 -21.35
C ASN A 150 14.97 0.74 -20.88
N LEU A 151 15.06 -0.42 -20.23
CA LEU A 151 16.29 -0.96 -19.66
C LEU A 151 16.62 -2.29 -20.31
N GLY A 152 17.84 -2.49 -20.79
CA GLY A 152 18.30 -3.69 -21.49
C GLY A 152 18.17 -5.00 -20.69
N SER A 153 18.04 -4.95 -19.36
CA SER A 153 17.82 -6.14 -18.52
C SER A 153 17.35 -5.80 -17.09
N ASN A 154 16.87 -6.82 -16.38
CA ASN A 154 16.59 -6.75 -14.94
C ASN A 154 17.82 -6.32 -14.11
N ALA A 155 19.03 -6.72 -14.53
CA ALA A 155 20.27 -6.34 -13.86
C ALA A 155 20.59 -4.84 -14.03
N GLU A 156 20.22 -4.25 -15.17
CA GLU A 156 20.39 -2.82 -15.40
C GLU A 156 19.50 -1.98 -14.48
N ALA A 157 18.28 -2.44 -14.20
CA ALA A 157 17.40 -1.82 -13.20
C ALA A 157 18.08 -1.73 -11.83
N LEU A 158 18.66 -2.84 -11.35
CA LEU A 158 19.41 -2.86 -10.09
C LEU A 158 20.64 -1.94 -10.13
N ALA A 159 21.34 -1.86 -11.27
CA ALA A 159 22.51 -1.02 -11.42
C ALA A 159 22.18 0.49 -11.32
N VAL A 160 21.11 0.95 -11.97
CA VAL A 160 20.70 2.37 -11.90
C VAL A 160 20.14 2.73 -10.51
N ILE A 161 19.49 1.79 -9.82
CA ILE A 161 19.06 1.96 -8.43
C ILE A 161 20.27 2.11 -7.51
N ALA A 162 21.27 1.22 -7.64
CA ALA A 162 22.50 1.31 -6.86
C ALA A 162 23.25 2.64 -7.10
N GLU A 163 23.28 3.11 -8.35
CA GLU A 163 23.84 4.41 -8.71
C GLU A 163 23.08 5.56 -8.04
N ALA A 164 21.74 5.52 -8.06
CA ALA A 164 20.89 6.53 -7.43
C ALA A 164 21.03 6.57 -5.90
N VAL A 165 21.07 5.40 -5.25
CA VAL A 165 21.30 5.28 -3.80
C VAL A 165 22.64 5.91 -3.42
N LYS A 166 23.70 5.59 -4.14
CA LYS A 166 25.03 6.19 -3.93
C LYS A 166 25.02 7.70 -4.19
N ALA A 167 24.37 8.15 -5.26
CA ALA A 167 24.29 9.57 -5.62
C ALA A 167 23.51 10.40 -4.57
N ALA A 168 22.54 9.79 -3.89
CA ALA A 168 21.83 10.38 -2.76
C ALA A 168 22.62 10.38 -1.44
N GLY A 169 23.82 9.80 -1.43
CA GLY A 169 24.71 9.77 -0.26
C GLY A 169 24.45 8.62 0.72
N TYR A 170 23.74 7.57 0.30
CA TYR A 170 23.42 6.39 1.10
C TYR A 170 24.25 5.17 0.71
N GLU A 171 24.46 4.26 1.66
CA GLU A 171 25.15 2.98 1.46
C GLU A 171 24.15 1.84 1.18
N LEU A 172 24.21 1.26 -0.02
CA LEU A 172 23.39 0.10 -0.38
C LEU A 172 23.78 -1.14 0.46
N GLY A 173 22.79 -1.90 0.93
CA GLY A 173 22.95 -3.03 1.85
C GLY A 173 22.89 -2.65 3.33
N LYS A 174 23.13 -1.37 3.66
CA LYS A 174 23.19 -0.86 5.04
C LYS A 174 22.12 0.20 5.33
N ASP A 175 22.08 1.27 4.55
CA ASP A 175 21.10 2.35 4.70
C ASP A 175 19.84 2.06 3.90
N ILE A 176 20.03 1.55 2.67
CA ILE A 176 18.97 1.12 1.74
C ILE A 176 19.20 -0.36 1.41
N ARG A 177 18.13 -1.17 1.37
CA ARG A 177 18.14 -2.54 0.84
C ARG A 177 17.23 -2.67 -0.37
#